data_AF-A0A3R6UF03-F1
#
_entry.id   AF-A0A3R6UF03-F1
#
_cell.length_a   1.000
_cell.length_b   1.000
_cell.length_c   1.000
_cell.angle_alpha   90.00
_cell.angle_beta   90.00
_cell.angle_gamma   90.00
#
_symmetry.space_group_name_H-M   'P 1'
#
loop_
_entity.id
_entity.type
_entity.pdbx_description
1 polymer ?
#
loop_
_entity_poly.entity_id
_entity_poly.type
_entity_poly.pdbx_seq_one_letter_code
_entity_poly.pdbx_strand_id
1 'polypeptide(L)' 'MSEKEEIIFMQTRLVRLASKEWHLPVDEIFNIFGKADVLGYIEKCYGIFHCEGDDAVLEDITEFLQRKGIQISA' A
#
# COMPACT_ATOMS: atom_id res chain seq x y z
N MET A 1 -14.89 12.03 -10.01
CA MET A 1 -14.27 11.63 -8.74
C MET A 1 -13.34 12.74 -8.31
N SER A 2 -13.28 13.04 -7.02
CA SER A 2 -12.27 13.92 -6.45
C SER A 2 -10.97 13.15 -6.26
N GLU A 3 -9.84 13.87 -6.22
CA GLU A 3 -8.53 13.29 -5.92
C GLU A 3 -8.56 12.45 -4.63
N LYS A 4 -9.26 12.94 -3.61
CA LYS A 4 -9.43 12.22 -2.35
C LYS A 4 -10.17 10.90 -2.51
N GLU A 5 -11.20 10.84 -3.35
CA GLU A 5 -11.92 9.60 -3.66
C GLU A 5 -11.02 8.61 -4.43
N GLU A 6 -10.18 9.11 -5.34
CA GLU A 6 -9.20 8.31 -6.08
C GLU A 6 -8.13 7.72 -5.17
N ILE A 7 -7.59 8.53 -4.25
CA ILE A 7 -6.63 8.08 -3.24
C ILE A 7 -7.23 6.98 -2.37
N ILE A 8 -8.46 7.17 -1.86
CA ILE A 8 -9.14 6.14 -1.05
C ILE A 8 -9.36 4.86 -1.85
N PHE A 9 -9.71 4.98 -3.13
CA PHE A 9 -9.91 3.83 -4.00
C PHE A 9 -8.60 3.06 -4.25
N MET A 10 -7.50 3.77 -4.51
CA MET A 10 -6.16 3.20 -4.66
C MET A 10 -5.71 2.51 -3.36
N GLN A 11 -5.84 3.18 -2.21
CA GLN A 11 -5.53 2.61 -0.90
C GLN A 11 -6.29 1.29 -0.67
N THR A 12 -7.58 1.27 -1.01
CA THR A 12 -8.41 0.07 -0.89
C THR A 12 -7.93 -1.07 -1.81
N ARG A 13 -7.59 -0.75 -3.06
CA ARG A 13 -7.03 -1.72 -4.03
C ARG A 13 -5.71 -2.30 -3.55
N LEU A 14 -4.81 -1.47 -3.04
CA LEU A 14 -3.49 -1.88 -2.58
C LEU A 14 -3.56 -2.73 -1.31
N VAL A 15 -4.46 -2.43 -0.37
CA VAL A 15 -4.72 -3.31 0.79
C VAL A 15 -5.20 -4.69 0.33
N ARG A 16 -6.12 -4.73 -0.64
CA ARG A 16 -6.64 -5.99 -1.18
C ARG A 16 -5.58 -6.79 -1.94
N LEU A 17 -4.72 -6.11 -2.70
CA LEU A 17 -3.63 -6.73 -3.44
C LEU A 17 -2.56 -7.25 -2.49
N ALA A 18 -2.13 -6.45 -1.50
CA ALA A 18 -1.18 -6.88 -0.48
C ALA A 18 -1.66 -8.13 0.28
N SER A 19 -2.95 -8.18 0.65
CA SER A 19 -3.54 -9.37 1.28
C SER A 19 -3.44 -10.62 0.39
N LYS A 20 -3.66 -10.45 -0.92
CA LYS A 20 -3.57 -11.54 -1.90
C LYS A 20 -2.12 -12.01 -2.10
N GLU A 21 -1.20 -11.08 -2.36
CA GLU A 21 0.18 -11.41 -2.72
C GLU A 21 1.00 -11.88 -1.51
N TRP A 22 0.77 -11.30 -0.34
CA TRP A 22 1.49 -11.67 0.88
C TRP A 22 0.81 -12.80 1.67
N HIS A 23 -0.33 -13.30 1.18
CA HIS A 23 -1.11 -14.37 1.81
C HIS A 23 -1.49 -14.09 3.28
N LEU A 24 -1.70 -12.81 3.61
CA LEU A 24 -2.09 -12.35 4.94
C LEU A 24 -3.55 -11.90 4.97
N PRO A 25 -4.27 -12.12 6.09
CA PRO A 25 -5.61 -11.57 6.25
C PRO A 25 -5.57 -10.04 6.23
N VAL A 26 -6.64 -9.41 5.74
CA VAL A 26 -6.76 -7.95 5.62
C VAL A 26 -6.48 -7.24 6.95
N ASP A 27 -6.89 -7.81 8.08
CA ASP A 27 -6.62 -7.25 9.41
C ASP A 27 -5.11 -7.15 9.70
N GLU A 28 -4.32 -8.14 9.26
CA GLU A 28 -2.87 -8.12 9.43
C GLU A 28 -2.21 -7.13 8.45
N ILE A 29 -2.77 -6.96 7.25
CA ILE A 29 -2.35 -5.88 6.34
C ILE A 29 -2.57 -4.52 6.98
N PHE A 30 -3.72 -4.27 7.60
CA PHE A 30 -3.97 -3.01 8.33
C PHE A 30 -3.02 -2.83 9.51
N ASN A 31 -2.68 -3.90 10.24
CA ASN A 31 -1.69 -3.84 11.32
C ASN A 31 -0.30 -3.42 10.79
N ILE A 32 0.14 -4.00 9.68
CA ILE A 32 1.43 -3.67 9.04
C ILE A 32 1.41 -2.24 8.51
N PHE A 33 0.38 -1.89 7.73
CA PHE A 33 0.23 -0.59 7.11
C PHE A 33 0.15 0.52 8.17
N GLY A 34 -0.55 0.27 9.27
CA GLY A 34 -0.67 1.18 10.40
C GLY A 34 0.65 1.43 11.12
N LYS A 35 1.47 0.39 11.33
CA LYS A 35 2.80 0.53 11.97
C LYS A 35 3.74 1.46 11.19
N ALA A 36 3.60 1.53 9.86
CA ALA A 36 4.49 2.27 8.99
C ALA A 36 3.89 3.56 8.38
N ASP A 37 2.61 3.85 8.62
CA ASP A 37 1.84 4.90 7.94
C ASP A 37 1.83 4.75 6.41
N VAL A 38 1.54 3.53 5.93
CA VAL A 38 1.52 3.24 4.48
C VAL A 38 0.41 4.00 3.76
N LEU A 39 -0.76 4.19 4.38
CA LEU A 39 -1.85 4.94 3.75
C LEU A 39 -1.49 6.42 3.55
N GLY A 40 -0.86 7.04 4.55
CA GLY A 40 -0.33 8.40 4.42
C GLY A 40 0.83 8.50 3.43
N TYR A 41 1.62 7.43 3.27
CA TYR A 41 2.64 7.34 2.23
C TYR A 41 2.01 7.30 0.81
N ILE A 42 0.98 6.47 0.59
CA ILE A 42 0.23 6.42 -0.68
C ILE A 42 -0.36 7.80 -1.02
N GLU A 43 -0.95 8.50 -0.05
CA GLU A 43 -1.49 9.84 -0.24
C GLU A 43 -0.42 10.84 -0.68
N LYS A 44 0.76 10.84 -0.04
CA LYS A 44 1.89 11.71 -0.40
C LYS A 44 2.45 11.41 -1.80
N CYS A 45 2.45 10.13 -2.19
CA CYS A 45 3.01 9.67 -3.46
C CYS A 45 1.97 9.59 -4.59
N TYR A 46 0.71 9.97 -4.34
CA TYR A 46 -0.39 9.83 -5.29
C TYR A 46 -0.08 10.44 -6.67
N GLY A 47 0.59 11.60 -6.71
CA GLY A 47 0.97 12.28 -7.95
C GLY A 47 1.84 11.43 -8.90
N ILE A 48 2.53 10.40 -8.40
CA ILE A 48 3.24 9.43 -9.22
C ILE A 48 2.45 8.13 -9.29
N PHE A 49 1.97 7.60 -8.16
CA PHE A 49 1.30 6.30 -8.10
C PHE A 49 0.05 6.20 -8.98
N HIS A 50 -0.67 7.30 -9.24
CA HIS A 50 -1.85 7.25 -10.11
C HIS A 50 -1.53 6.98 -11.59
N CYS A 51 -0.26 7.15 -11.99
CA CYS A 51 0.23 6.81 -13.33
C CYS A 51 0.72 5.35 -13.43
N GLU A 52 0.89 4.69 -12.29
CA GLU A 52 1.52 3.36 -12.19
C GLU A 52 0.48 2.25 -12.01
N GLY A 53 0.88 1.02 -12.31
CA GLY A 53 0.07 -0.18 -12.02
C GLY A 53 0.14 -0.55 -10.52
N ASP A 54 -0.90 -1.22 -10.01
CA ASP A 54 -0.96 -1.58 -8.58
C ASP A 54 0.20 -2.49 -8.15
N ASP A 55 0.69 -3.36 -9.04
CA ASP A 55 1.84 -4.25 -8.75
C ASP A 55 3.13 -3.44 -8.50
N ALA A 56 3.39 -2.42 -9.34
CA ALA A 56 4.54 -1.53 -9.18
C ALA A 56 4.43 -0.70 -7.90
N VAL A 57 3.23 -0.20 -7.60
CA VAL A 57 2.99 0.53 -6.34
C VAL A 57 3.13 -0.38 -5.12
N LEU A 58 2.73 -1.65 -5.21
CA LEU A 58 2.90 -2.62 -4.13
C LEU A 58 4.38 -2.98 -3.91
N GLU A 59 5.18 -3.06 -4.97
CA GLU A 59 6.63 -3.22 -4.87
C GLU A 59 7.26 -2.04 -4.12
N ASP A 60 6.91 -0.80 -4.47
CA ASP A 60 7.39 0.41 -3.80
C ASP A 60 6.98 0.45 -2.31
N ILE A 61 5.74 0.06 -2.00
CA ILE A 61 5.26 -0.12 -0.61
C ILE A 61 6.09 -1.18 0.13
N THR A 62 6.45 -2.28 -0.54
CA THR A 62 7.27 -3.35 0.05
C THR A 62 8.66 -2.84 0.37
N GLU A 63 9.30 -2.11 -0.54
CA GLU A 63 10.59 -1.46 -0.28
C GLU A 63 10.49 -0.44 0.85
N PHE A 64 9.44 0.37 0.88
CA PHE A 64 9.19 1.34 1.95
C PHE A 64 9.10 0.67 3.32
N LEU A 65 8.39 -0.46 3.41
CA LEU A 65 8.30 -1.27 4.64
C LEU A 65 9.65 -1.85 5.04
N GLN A 66 10.42 -2.40 4.09
CA GLN A 66 11.76 -2.92 4.34
C GLN A 66 12.72 -1.85 4.87
N ARG A 67 12.68 -0.63 4.30
CA ARG A 67 13.46 0.52 4.79
C ARG A 67 13.08 0.93 6.22
N LYS A 68 11.86 0.60 6.67
CA LYS A 68 11.40 0.75 8.06
C LYS A 68 11.67 -0.47 8.95
N GLY A 69 12.37 -1.48 8.45
CA GLY A 69 12.71 -2.69 9.19
C GLY A 69 11.58 -3.72 9.28
N ILE A 70 10.50 -3.55 8.51
CA ILE A 70 9.41 -4.52 8.44
C ILE A 70 9.67 -5.44 7.25
N GLN A 71 9.95 -6.70 7.54
CA GLN A 71 10.16 -7.72 6.53
C GLN A 71 8.83 -8.40 6.21
N ILE A 72 8.45 -8.40 4.92
CA ILE A 72 7.32 -9.17 4.42
C ILE A 72 7.88 -10.47 3.85
N SER A 73 7.54 -11.59 4.50
CA SER A 73 7.77 -12.91 3.95
C SER A 73 6.58 -13.25 3.05
N ALA A 74 6.75 -13.04 1.74
CA ALA A 74 5.84 -13.54 0.72
C ALA A 74 6.21 -14.98 0.31
#